data_AF-A0A7C3ITN2-F1
#
_entry.id   AF-A0A7C3ITN2-F1
#
_cell.length_a   1.000
_cell.length_b   1.000
_cell.length_c   1.000
_cell.angle_alpha   90.00
_cell.angle_beta   90.00
_cell.angle_gamma   90.00
#
_symmetry.space_group_name_H-M   'P 1'
#
loop_
_entity.id
_entity.type
_entity.pdbx_description
1 polymer ?
#
loop_
_entity_poly.entity_id
_entity_poly.type
_entity_poly.pdbx_seq_one_letter_code
_entity_poly.pdbx_strand_id
1 'polypeptide(L)'
;MKIAVFIAFLMMFLITVGAGVYAASYGKAELYHFWVAFPAGNVTSTITLRGAGPPITISPVNIDLNDRGLLKSWLQPGVEGLSTHWIYNLGTKPVMVKMELVNLTIPVKWEVNANMDYDPVTHTFKERLMPGQSIKNLGIDWLFYISPYYLDEQVIYDGGLKIIDADTNATLTFIPIKIGRGGVSSGGADCCS
;
A
#
# COMPACT_ATOMS: atom_id res chain seq x y z
N MET A 1 -11.73 48.10 21.01
CA MET A 1 -11.34 47.99 19.58
C MET A 1 -9.99 47.30 19.38
N LYS A 2 -8.90 47.73 20.04
CA LYS A 2 -7.55 47.16 19.83
C LYS A 2 -7.38 45.67 20.20
N ILE A 3 -8.02 45.22 21.29
CA ILE A 3 -7.95 43.81 21.74
C ILE A 3 -8.66 42.87 20.76
N ALA A 4 -9.85 43.25 20.27
CA ALA A 4 -10.59 42.45 19.29
C ALA A 4 -9.82 42.28 17.96
N VAL A 5 -9.16 43.34 17.49
CA VAL A 5 -8.32 43.27 16.27
C VAL A 5 -7.10 42.36 16.49
N PHE A 6 -6.47 42.44 17.66
CA PHE A 6 -5.36 41.55 18.01
C PHE A 6 -5.80 40.08 18.09
N ILE A 7 -6.94 39.79 18.71
CA ILE A 7 -7.50 38.43 18.76
C ILE A 7 -7.83 37.92 17.35
N ALA A 8 -8.46 38.75 16.51
CA ALA A 8 -8.78 38.38 15.13
C ALA A 8 -7.53 38.07 14.32
N PHE A 9 -6.47 38.90 14.46
CA PHE A 9 -5.19 38.67 13.81
C PHE A 9 -4.52 37.38 14.30
N LEU A 10 -4.50 37.14 15.62
CA LEU A 10 -3.93 35.92 16.18
C LEU A 10 -4.69 34.67 15.72
N MET A 11 -6.02 34.71 15.70
CA MET A 11 -6.82 33.59 15.19
C MET A 11 -6.56 33.35 13.70
N MET A 12 -6.51 34.39 12.89
CA MET A 12 -6.21 34.24 11.45
C MET A 12 -4.82 33.65 11.24
N PHE A 13 -3.82 34.13 11.98
CA PHE A 13 -2.46 33.58 11.95
C PHE A 13 -2.44 32.09 12.32
N LEU A 14 -3.12 31.70 13.41
CA LEU A 14 -3.21 30.31 13.85
C LEU A 14 -3.94 29.43 12.83
N ILE A 15 -5.01 29.93 12.20
CA ILE A 15 -5.73 29.21 11.14
C ILE A 15 -4.82 29.01 9.93
N THR A 16 -4.08 30.04 9.50
CA THR A 16 -3.19 29.95 8.34
C THR A 16 -2.03 28.99 8.59
N VAL A 17 -1.38 29.09 9.75
CA VAL A 17 -0.29 28.17 10.12
C VAL A 17 -0.83 26.75 10.30
N GLY A 18 -1.96 26.59 10.97
CA GLY A 18 -2.62 25.29 11.16
C GLY A 18 -3.02 24.64 9.84
N ALA A 19 -3.56 25.40 8.89
CA ALA A 19 -3.88 24.93 7.55
C ALA A 19 -2.63 24.52 6.76
N GLY A 20 -1.52 25.26 6.90
CA GLY A 20 -0.23 24.91 6.30
C GLY A 20 0.33 23.58 6.83
N VAL A 21 0.33 23.39 8.14
CA VAL A 21 0.74 22.12 8.78
C VAL A 21 -0.19 20.98 8.37
N TYR A 22 -1.50 21.22 8.36
CA TYR A 22 -2.50 20.25 7.92
C TYR A 22 -2.23 19.80 6.48
N ALA A 23 -2.08 20.74 5.54
CA ALA A 23 -1.83 20.45 4.13
C ALA A 23 -0.55 19.62 3.93
N ALA A 24 0.52 19.94 4.66
CA ALA A 24 1.77 19.18 4.62
C ALA A 24 1.64 17.75 5.18
N SER A 25 0.70 17.53 6.11
CA SER A 25 0.46 16.22 6.73
C SER A 25 -0.56 15.35 5.98
N TYR A 26 -1.42 15.96 5.16
CA TYR A 26 -2.55 15.28 4.54
C TYR A 26 -2.13 14.16 3.58
N GLY A 27 -1.11 14.39 2.74
CA GLY A 27 -0.58 13.35 1.86
C GLY A 27 0.03 12.16 2.62
N LYS A 28 0.53 12.38 3.84
CA LYS A 28 1.05 11.32 4.71
C LYS A 28 -0.05 10.53 5.44
N ALA A 29 -1.31 10.94 5.30
CA ALA A 29 -2.46 10.21 5.82
C ALA A 29 -3.07 9.26 4.78
N GLU A 30 -2.63 9.32 3.52
CA GLU A 30 -3.11 8.46 2.44
C GLU A 30 -2.70 6.98 2.63
N LEU A 31 -3.36 6.09 1.90
CA LEU A 31 -2.95 4.68 1.77
C LEU A 31 -1.60 4.61 1.03
N TYR A 32 -0.76 3.64 1.40
CA TYR A 32 0.48 3.41 0.67
C TYR A 32 0.19 2.73 -0.66
N HIS A 33 0.44 3.43 -1.76
CA HIS A 33 0.18 2.94 -3.10
C HIS A 33 1.41 2.23 -3.68
N PHE A 34 1.21 1.03 -4.22
CA PHE A 34 2.27 0.28 -4.89
C PHE A 34 1.78 -0.43 -6.16
N TRP A 35 2.73 -0.73 -7.03
CA TRP A 35 2.47 -1.41 -8.29
C TRP A 35 2.59 -2.92 -8.13
N VAL A 36 1.71 -3.66 -8.81
CA VAL A 36 1.77 -5.11 -8.89
C VAL A 36 1.89 -5.52 -10.35
N ALA A 37 2.89 -6.34 -10.64
CA ALA A 37 3.09 -6.93 -11.95
C ALA A 37 3.66 -8.34 -11.82
N PHE A 38 3.36 -9.19 -12.80
CA PHE A 38 3.81 -10.57 -12.82
C PHE A 38 4.09 -11.08 -14.24
N PRO A 39 4.95 -12.10 -14.40
CA PRO A 39 5.74 -12.76 -13.36
C PRO A 39 6.95 -11.92 -12.93
N ALA A 40 7.24 -11.88 -11.64
CA ALA A 40 8.39 -11.18 -11.08
C ALA A 40 9.26 -12.03 -10.14
N GLY A 41 8.76 -13.19 -9.71
CA GLY A 41 9.41 -13.97 -8.65
C GLY A 41 9.37 -13.22 -7.32
N ASN A 42 10.46 -13.31 -6.54
CA ASN A 42 10.58 -12.66 -5.24
C ASN A 42 11.18 -11.25 -5.38
N VAL A 43 10.43 -10.22 -5.00
CA VAL A 43 10.82 -8.81 -5.12
C VAL A 43 11.59 -8.38 -3.87
N THR A 44 12.89 -8.71 -3.79
CA THR A 44 13.73 -8.35 -2.63
C THR A 44 14.32 -6.95 -2.72
N SER A 45 14.33 -6.35 -3.90
CA SER A 45 14.75 -4.98 -4.16
C SER A 45 13.85 -4.34 -5.22
N THR A 46 13.91 -3.02 -5.37
CA THR A 46 13.24 -2.34 -6.48
C THR A 46 13.73 -2.91 -7.81
N ILE A 47 12.79 -3.39 -8.63
CA ILE A 47 13.06 -3.90 -9.97
C ILE A 47 12.08 -3.30 -10.97
N THR A 48 12.54 -3.07 -12.19
CA THR A 48 11.66 -2.67 -13.31
C THR A 48 11.48 -3.85 -14.24
N LEU A 49 10.24 -4.34 -14.32
CA LEU A 49 9.86 -5.40 -15.24
C LEU A 49 9.56 -4.81 -16.62
N ARG A 50 9.99 -5.53 -17.65
CA ARG A 50 9.68 -5.23 -19.06
C ARG A 50 9.09 -6.48 -19.68
N GLY A 51 7.98 -6.34 -20.40
CA GLY A 51 7.25 -7.45 -20.98
C GLY A 51 6.23 -6.98 -22.01
N ALA A 52 5.11 -7.69 -22.14
CA ALA A 52 4.06 -7.40 -23.13
C ALA A 52 3.26 -6.09 -22.87
N GLY A 53 3.64 -5.30 -21.86
CA GLY A 53 2.99 -4.05 -21.46
C GLY A 53 4.00 -2.94 -21.15
N PRO A 54 3.57 -1.82 -20.56
CA PRO A 54 4.48 -0.75 -20.16
C PRO A 54 5.50 -1.26 -19.12
N PRO A 55 6.70 -0.67 -19.04
CA PRO A 55 7.63 -0.97 -17.97
C PRO A 55 6.99 -0.63 -16.61
N ILE A 56 6.94 -1.61 -15.71
CA ILE A 56 6.38 -1.44 -14.36
C ILE A 56 7.50 -1.60 -13.34
N THR A 57 7.65 -0.62 -12.45
CA THR A 57 8.59 -0.69 -11.32
C THR A 57 7.85 -1.18 -10.09
N ILE A 58 8.36 -2.25 -9.48
CA ILE A 58 7.85 -2.83 -8.25
C ILE A 58 8.94 -2.83 -7.19
N SER A 59 8.55 -2.65 -5.94
CA SER A 59 9.46 -2.54 -4.79
C SER A 59 8.89 -3.31 -3.60
N PRO A 60 9.75 -3.77 -2.68
CA PRO A 60 9.33 -4.12 -1.32
C PRO A 60 8.50 -3.00 -0.69
N VAL A 61 7.46 -3.38 0.05
CA VAL A 61 6.64 -2.42 0.80
C VAL A 61 7.17 -2.35 2.22
N ASN A 62 7.69 -1.18 2.59
CA ASN A 62 8.20 -0.90 3.91
C ASN A 62 7.46 0.33 4.45
N ILE A 63 6.69 0.16 5.53
CA ILE A 63 5.91 1.23 6.16
C ILE A 63 6.45 1.48 7.55
N ASP A 64 6.91 2.71 7.79
CA ASP A 64 7.18 3.22 9.13
C ASP A 64 5.96 3.98 9.66
N LEU A 65 5.41 3.51 10.78
CA LEU A 65 4.26 4.15 11.42
C LEU A 65 4.61 5.52 12.04
N ASN A 66 5.90 5.81 12.25
CA ASN A 66 6.35 7.12 12.72
C ASN A 66 6.29 8.18 11.62
N ASP A 67 6.32 7.77 10.35
CA ASP A 67 6.25 8.68 9.20
C ASP A 67 4.82 9.07 8.82
N ARG A 68 3.82 8.50 9.50
CA ARG A 68 2.42 8.87 9.34
C ARG A 68 2.18 10.34 9.72
N GLY A 69 1.32 11.00 8.97
CA GLY A 69 0.87 12.35 9.30
C GLY A 69 0.26 12.41 10.71
N LEU A 70 0.50 13.51 11.44
CA LEU A 70 0.03 13.70 12.82
C LEU A 70 -1.47 13.44 12.99
N LEU A 71 -2.27 13.82 11.99
CA LEU A 71 -3.71 13.61 12.00
C LEU A 71 -4.10 12.13 11.97
N LYS A 72 -3.46 11.33 11.12
CA LYS A 72 -3.70 9.88 11.03
C LYS A 72 -3.27 9.19 12.32
N SER A 73 -2.12 9.58 12.86
CA SER A 73 -1.63 9.07 14.14
C SER A 73 -2.57 9.38 15.31
N TRP A 74 -3.35 10.47 15.25
CA TRP A 74 -4.30 10.82 16.30
C TRP A 74 -5.70 10.23 16.10
N LEU A 75 -6.26 10.34 14.90
CA LEU A 75 -7.63 9.87 14.60
C LEU A 75 -7.70 8.35 14.40
N GLN A 76 -6.65 7.75 13.84
CA GLN A 76 -6.63 6.35 13.42
C GLN A 76 -5.27 5.67 13.69
N PRO A 77 -4.76 5.69 14.94
CA PRO A 77 -3.44 5.13 15.26
C PRO A 77 -3.33 3.63 14.93
N GLY A 78 -4.42 2.88 15.08
CA GLY A 78 -4.49 1.43 14.89
C GLY A 78 -4.84 0.99 13.47
N VAL A 79 -4.84 1.86 12.47
CA VAL A 79 -5.16 1.49 11.09
C VAL A 79 -4.03 1.86 10.16
N GLU A 80 -3.51 0.87 9.43
CA GLU A 80 -2.70 1.10 8.24
C GLU A 80 -3.45 0.63 7.01
N GLY A 81 -3.20 1.23 5.86
CA GLY A 81 -3.75 0.72 4.64
C GLY A 81 -2.79 0.76 3.47
N LEU A 82 -2.80 -0.34 2.72
CA LEU A 82 -2.12 -0.48 1.46
C LEU A 82 -3.14 -0.40 0.33
N SER A 83 -2.76 0.21 -0.78
CA SER A 83 -3.60 0.24 -1.97
C SER A 83 -2.83 -0.12 -3.23
N THR A 84 -3.50 -0.77 -4.17
CA THR A 84 -3.01 -0.87 -5.54
C THR A 84 -4.11 -0.61 -6.55
N HIS A 85 -3.76 0.14 -7.60
CA HIS A 85 -4.61 0.37 -8.76
C HIS A 85 -4.16 -0.40 -10.00
N TRP A 86 -3.10 -1.21 -9.87
CA TRP A 86 -2.44 -1.81 -11.01
C TRP A 86 -1.97 -3.22 -10.71
N ILE A 87 -2.62 -4.17 -11.38
CA ILE A 87 -2.16 -5.55 -11.49
C ILE A 87 -1.97 -5.82 -12.99
N TYR A 88 -0.71 -6.00 -13.43
CA TYR A 88 -0.35 -6.26 -14.82
C TYR A 88 0.17 -7.68 -15.05
N ASN A 89 -0.32 -8.34 -16.10
CA ASN A 89 0.31 -9.53 -16.64
C ASN A 89 1.34 -9.12 -17.71
N LEU A 90 2.62 -9.08 -17.33
CA LEU A 90 3.74 -8.85 -18.25
C LEU A 90 4.32 -10.14 -18.84
N GLY A 91 3.78 -11.30 -18.44
CA GLY A 91 4.16 -12.60 -18.96
C GLY A 91 3.68 -12.87 -20.37
N THR A 92 3.83 -14.12 -20.81
CA THR A 92 3.48 -14.57 -22.17
C THR A 92 2.24 -15.47 -22.21
N LYS A 93 1.65 -15.80 -21.05
CA LYS A 93 0.48 -16.68 -20.95
C LYS A 93 -0.68 -15.97 -20.23
N PRO A 94 -1.94 -16.28 -20.59
CA PRO A 94 -3.09 -15.87 -19.79
C PRO A 94 -3.03 -16.50 -18.40
N VAL A 95 -3.44 -15.75 -17.37
CA VAL A 95 -3.36 -16.16 -15.96
C VAL A 95 -4.67 -15.82 -15.24
N MET A 96 -5.19 -16.74 -14.43
CA MET A 96 -6.25 -16.42 -13.48
C MET A 96 -5.63 -15.92 -12.18
N VAL A 97 -5.87 -14.66 -11.81
CA VAL A 97 -5.12 -14.02 -10.72
C VAL A 97 -5.75 -14.31 -9.37
N LYS A 98 -5.00 -14.98 -8.49
CA LYS A 98 -5.31 -15.14 -7.07
C LYS A 98 -4.32 -14.34 -6.22
N MET A 99 -4.82 -13.75 -5.14
CA MET A 99 -4.01 -12.98 -4.19
C MET A 99 -4.03 -13.63 -2.82
N GLU A 100 -2.90 -13.57 -2.12
CA GLU A 100 -2.79 -14.11 -0.77
C GLU A 100 -1.84 -13.25 0.06
N LEU A 101 -2.28 -12.82 1.24
CA LEU A 101 -1.41 -12.22 2.24
C LEU A 101 -0.77 -13.32 3.09
N VAL A 102 0.56 -13.31 3.15
CA VAL A 102 1.36 -14.30 3.85
C VAL A 102 1.69 -13.81 5.24
N ASN A 103 1.82 -14.75 6.19
CA ASN A 103 2.16 -14.49 7.58
C ASN A 103 1.21 -13.49 8.26
N LEU A 104 -0.08 -13.57 7.92
CA LEU A 104 -1.09 -12.65 8.42
C LEU A 104 -1.38 -12.90 9.90
N THR A 105 -0.78 -12.10 10.77
CA THR A 105 -0.96 -12.15 12.24
C THR A 105 -1.98 -11.13 12.75
N ILE A 106 -2.31 -10.12 11.93
CA ILE A 106 -3.24 -9.05 12.27
C ILE A 106 -4.47 -9.06 11.36
N PRO A 107 -5.66 -8.65 11.84
CA PRO A 107 -6.85 -8.59 11.02
C PRO A 107 -6.68 -7.64 9.83
N VAL A 108 -7.06 -8.10 8.63
CA VAL A 108 -7.06 -7.30 7.41
C VAL A 108 -8.42 -7.34 6.75
N LYS A 109 -8.96 -6.15 6.43
CA LYS A 109 -10.13 -6.00 5.58
C LYS A 109 -9.67 -5.75 4.15
N TRP A 110 -10.23 -6.51 3.22
CA TRP A 110 -10.04 -6.34 1.79
C TRP A 110 -11.21 -5.54 1.24
N GLU A 111 -10.93 -4.44 0.56
CA GLU A 111 -11.91 -3.71 -0.25
C GLU A 111 -11.47 -3.79 -1.69
N VAL A 112 -12.26 -4.44 -2.54
CA VAL A 112 -11.92 -4.66 -3.95
C VAL A 112 -12.98 -4.04 -4.83
N ASN A 113 -12.53 -3.16 -5.70
CA ASN A 113 -13.30 -2.58 -6.79
C ASN A 113 -12.56 -2.86 -8.09
N ALA A 114 -13.23 -3.49 -9.05
CA ALA A 114 -12.63 -3.81 -10.34
C ALA A 114 -13.74 -3.97 -11.39
N ASN A 115 -13.42 -3.73 -12.65
CA ASN A 115 -14.28 -4.09 -13.76
C ASN A 115 -14.02 -5.54 -14.22
N MET A 116 -13.93 -6.45 -13.26
CA MET A 116 -13.68 -7.87 -13.43
C MET A 116 -14.24 -8.60 -12.21
N ASP A 117 -14.91 -9.72 -12.43
CA ASP A 117 -15.53 -10.48 -11.34
C ASP A 117 -14.46 -10.97 -10.35
N TYR A 118 -14.73 -10.73 -9.06
CA TYR A 118 -13.85 -11.09 -7.96
C TYR A 118 -14.58 -11.97 -6.95
N ASP A 119 -13.95 -13.07 -6.54
CA ASP A 119 -14.42 -13.89 -5.43
C ASP A 119 -13.72 -13.48 -4.12
N PRO A 120 -14.45 -12.88 -3.16
CA PRO A 120 -13.88 -12.42 -1.90
C PRO A 120 -13.52 -13.56 -0.94
N VAL A 121 -13.99 -14.79 -1.15
CA VAL A 121 -13.66 -15.93 -0.27
C VAL A 121 -12.32 -16.52 -0.66
N THR A 122 -12.07 -16.67 -1.96
CA THR A 122 -10.84 -17.25 -2.49
C THR A 122 -9.81 -16.20 -2.91
N HIS A 123 -10.17 -14.93 -2.82
CA HIS A 123 -9.39 -13.76 -3.27
C HIS A 123 -8.89 -13.91 -4.71
N THR A 124 -9.78 -14.37 -5.60
CA THR A 124 -9.44 -14.74 -6.97
C THR A 124 -10.32 -13.96 -7.96
N PHE A 125 -9.69 -13.39 -8.99
CA PHE A 125 -10.41 -12.85 -10.14
C PHE A 125 -10.87 -14.00 -11.03
N LYS A 126 -12.14 -13.99 -11.44
CA LYS A 126 -12.77 -15.11 -12.17
C LYS A 126 -12.42 -15.14 -13.66
N GLU A 127 -11.86 -14.07 -14.18
CA GLU A 127 -11.42 -13.96 -15.57
C GLU A 127 -9.90 -14.06 -15.68
N ARG A 128 -9.44 -14.59 -16.81
CA ARG A 128 -7.99 -14.65 -17.10
C ARG A 128 -7.50 -13.31 -17.60
N LEU A 129 -6.43 -12.82 -16.99
CA LEU A 129 -5.73 -11.63 -17.45
C LEU A 129 -4.77 -12.04 -18.57
N MET A 130 -4.98 -11.49 -19.77
CA MET A 130 -4.14 -11.81 -20.93
C MET A 130 -2.77 -11.12 -20.85
N PRO A 131 -1.74 -11.64 -21.55
CA PRO A 131 -0.45 -10.95 -21.69
C PRO A 131 -0.60 -9.49 -22.12
N GLY A 132 0.11 -8.60 -21.42
CA GLY A 132 0.10 -7.15 -21.66
C GLY A 132 -1.10 -6.41 -21.09
N GLN A 133 -2.08 -7.11 -20.50
CA GLN A 133 -3.26 -6.48 -19.92
C GLN A 133 -3.11 -6.20 -18.43
N SER A 134 -3.88 -5.21 -17.97
CA SER A 134 -4.16 -4.97 -16.57
C SER A 134 -5.64 -5.11 -16.27
N ILE A 135 -5.97 -5.33 -15.00
CA ILE A 135 -7.36 -5.28 -14.55
C ILE A 135 -7.84 -3.83 -14.66
N LYS A 136 -8.95 -3.61 -15.37
CA LYS A 136 -9.49 -2.27 -15.62
C LYS A 136 -10.22 -1.76 -14.39
N ASN A 137 -10.08 -0.46 -14.11
CA ASN A 137 -10.73 0.24 -13.00
C ASN A 137 -10.48 -0.44 -11.64
N LEU A 138 -9.25 -0.93 -11.45
CA LEU A 138 -8.84 -1.64 -10.24
C LEU A 138 -8.58 -0.65 -9.09
N GLY A 139 -9.12 -0.98 -7.93
CA GLY A 139 -8.72 -0.45 -6.64
C GLY A 139 -8.85 -1.59 -5.63
N ILE A 140 -7.73 -2.00 -5.05
CA ILE A 140 -7.71 -2.94 -3.95
C ILE A 140 -7.07 -2.24 -2.75
N ASP A 141 -7.83 -2.16 -1.66
CA ASP A 141 -7.35 -1.63 -0.41
C ASP A 141 -7.27 -2.77 0.63
N TRP A 142 -6.11 -2.89 1.26
CA TRP A 142 -5.88 -3.77 2.40
C TRP A 142 -5.75 -2.92 3.65
N LEU A 143 -6.78 -2.94 4.49
CA LEU A 143 -6.81 -2.20 5.75
C LEU A 143 -6.39 -3.12 6.89
N PHE A 144 -5.18 -2.89 7.43
CA PHE A 144 -4.60 -3.59 8.55
C PHE A 144 -5.05 -2.95 9.87
N TYR A 145 -5.72 -3.72 10.71
CA TYR A 145 -6.17 -3.27 12.02
C TYR A 145 -5.17 -3.72 13.10
N ILE A 146 -4.34 -2.78 13.51
CA ILE A 146 -3.28 -2.98 14.50
C ILE A 146 -3.88 -2.77 15.89
N SER A 147 -3.84 -3.81 16.71
CA SER A 147 -4.26 -3.72 18.11
C SER A 147 -3.37 -2.72 18.87
N PRO A 148 -3.93 -1.92 19.80
CA PRO A 148 -3.14 -1.02 20.64
C PRO A 148 -1.96 -1.70 21.36
N TYR A 149 -2.09 -3.00 21.66
CA TYR A 149 -1.02 -3.79 22.28
C TYR A 149 0.26 -3.85 21.43
N TYR A 150 0.13 -3.87 20.10
CA TYR A 150 1.26 -3.99 19.16
C TYR A 150 1.78 -2.63 18.70
N LEU A 151 1.14 -1.52 19.06
CA LEU A 151 1.49 -0.20 18.53
C LEU A 151 2.89 0.27 18.92
N ASP A 152 3.48 -0.28 19.97
CA ASP A 152 4.82 0.06 20.45
C ASP A 152 5.89 -0.93 19.97
N GLU A 153 5.50 -1.97 19.22
CA GLU A 153 6.45 -2.93 18.67
C GLU A 153 7.24 -2.36 17.49
N GLN A 154 8.50 -2.77 17.39
CA GLN A 154 9.36 -2.39 16.26
C GLN A 154 8.89 -3.01 14.94
N VAL A 155 8.36 -4.23 14.99
CA VAL A 155 7.85 -4.96 13.82
C VAL A 155 6.46 -5.47 14.16
N ILE A 156 5.45 -4.92 13.48
CA ILE A 156 4.03 -5.23 13.71
C ILE A 156 3.55 -6.28 12.72
N TYR A 157 4.05 -6.23 11.49
CA TYR A 157 3.77 -7.19 10.43
C TYR A 157 5.03 -7.38 9.59
N ASP A 158 5.42 -8.64 9.38
CA ASP A 158 6.49 -9.05 8.47
C ASP A 158 5.96 -10.21 7.62
N GLY A 159 5.50 -9.88 6.42
CA GLY A 159 4.85 -10.83 5.54
C GLY A 159 4.99 -10.41 4.09
N GLY A 160 3.91 -10.54 3.32
CA GLY A 160 3.92 -10.11 1.94
C GLY A 160 2.69 -10.50 1.16
N LEU A 161 2.55 -9.90 -0.02
CA LEU A 161 1.51 -10.21 -0.98
C LEU A 161 2.05 -11.21 -2.01
N LYS A 162 1.42 -12.39 -2.08
CA LYS A 162 1.61 -13.34 -3.17
C LYS A 162 0.57 -13.09 -4.26
N ILE A 163 1.05 -13.06 -5.49
CA ILE A 163 0.25 -13.20 -6.70
C ILE A 163 0.45 -14.60 -7.23
N ILE A 164 -0.66 -15.33 -7.36
CA ILE A 164 -0.69 -16.76 -7.66
C ILE A 164 -1.52 -16.95 -8.95
N ASP A 165 -1.07 -17.85 -9.81
CA ASP A 165 -1.92 -18.38 -10.88
C ASP A 165 -2.92 -19.37 -10.27
N ALA A 166 -4.20 -19.02 -10.23
CA ALA A 166 -5.25 -19.82 -9.62
C ALA A 166 -5.45 -21.18 -10.33
N ASP A 167 -5.11 -21.28 -11.63
CA ASP A 167 -5.24 -22.53 -12.40
C ASP A 167 -4.16 -23.55 -12.00
N THR A 168 -2.93 -23.09 -11.73
CA THR A 168 -1.76 -23.97 -11.47
C THR A 168 -1.26 -23.93 -10.02
N ASN A 169 -1.78 -23.01 -9.23
CA ASN A 169 -1.31 -22.65 -7.89
C ASN A 169 0.17 -22.22 -7.83
N ALA A 170 0.75 -21.83 -8.97
CA ALA A 170 2.12 -21.34 -9.04
C ALA A 170 2.21 -19.89 -8.54
N THR A 171 3.19 -19.59 -7.68
CA THR A 171 3.47 -18.20 -7.28
C THR A 171 4.18 -17.48 -8.43
N LEU A 172 3.58 -16.39 -8.89
CA LEU A 172 4.09 -15.58 -10.01
C LEU A 172 4.94 -14.40 -9.53
N THR A 173 4.50 -13.77 -8.45
CA THR A 173 5.16 -12.62 -7.82
C THR A 173 4.94 -12.68 -6.32
N PHE A 174 5.99 -12.41 -5.54
CA PHE A 174 5.90 -12.17 -4.10
C PHE A 174 6.49 -10.80 -3.78
N ILE A 175 5.68 -9.93 -3.19
CA ILE A 175 6.09 -8.60 -2.73
C ILE A 175 6.14 -8.64 -1.21
N PRO A 176 7.33 -8.57 -0.58
CA PRO A 176 7.43 -8.51 0.87
C PRO A 176 6.80 -7.21 1.37
N ILE A 177 6.09 -7.32 2.49
CA ILE A 177 5.42 -6.20 3.16
C ILE A 177 5.89 -6.21 4.62
N LYS A 178 6.45 -5.08 5.06
CA LYS A 178 6.82 -4.85 6.44
C LYS A 178 6.15 -3.59 6.97
N ILE A 179 5.57 -3.70 8.16
CA ILE A 179 4.93 -2.61 8.89
C ILE A 179 5.56 -2.58 10.29
N GLY A 180 6.05 -1.42 10.71
CA GLY A 180 6.59 -1.25 12.06
C GLY A 180 7.09 0.16 12.31
N ARG A 181 8.04 0.35 13.23
CA ARG A 181 8.54 1.66 13.67
C ARG A 181 10.05 1.76 13.69
N GLY A 182 10.56 2.94 13.33
CA GLY A 182 11.96 3.32 13.60
C GLY A 182 12.93 2.82 12.55
N GLY A 183 12.56 2.96 11.27
CA GLY A 183 13.42 2.55 10.16
C GLY A 183 13.30 1.06 9.88
N VAL A 184 12.08 0.55 9.71
CA VAL A 184 11.83 -0.74 9.03
C VAL A 184 12.18 -0.60 7.54
N SER A 185 13.38 -0.12 7.25
CA SER A 185 13.96 0.10 5.94
C SER A 185 15.03 -0.96 5.73
N SER A 186 14.62 -2.10 5.21
CA SER A 186 15.55 -2.94 4.45
C SER A 186 15.13 -2.85 2.99
N GLY A 187 15.73 -1.91 2.26
CA GLY A 187 15.70 -1.83 0.79
C GLY A 187 14.99 -0.61 0.20
N GLY A 188 15.66 0.54 0.20
CA GLY A 188 15.23 1.73 -0.53
C GLY A 188 16.34 2.78 -0.56
N ALA A 189 17.21 2.68 -1.57
CA ALA A 189 18.25 3.63 -2.00
C ALA A 189 18.89 4.55 -0.94
N ASP A 190 20.13 4.25 -0.58
CA ASP A 190 21.11 5.29 -0.20
C ASP A 190 21.23 6.29 -1.35
N CYS A 191 20.60 7.45 -1.21
CA CYS A 191 20.91 8.63 -1.98
C CYS A 191 21.54 9.69 -1.07
N CYS A 192 22.68 9.35 -0.48
CA CYS A 192 23.68 10.27 0.04
C CYS A 192 25.08 9.61 -0.06
N SER A 193 25.66 9.66 -1.27
CA SER A 193 27.11 9.55 -1.49
C SER A 193 27.61 10.86 -2.08
#